data_AF-I4B1M6-F1
#
_entry.id   AF-I4B1M6-F1
#
_cell.length_a   1.000
_cell.length_b   1.000
_cell.length_c   1.000
_cell.angle_alpha   90.00
_cell.angle_beta   90.00
_cell.angle_gamma   90.00
#
_symmetry.space_group_name_H-M   'P 1'
#
loop_
_entity.id
_entity.type
_entity.pdbx_description
1 polymer ?
#
loop_
_entity_poly.entity_id
_entity_poly.type
_entity_poly.pdbx_seq_one_letter_code
_entity_poly.pdbx_strand_id
1 'polypeptide(L)'
;MSDLLTAARREWRQLMHFHDGGPAVLSEVLSAYGESGRFYHTELHLAEMTMLLAEHRDDFESYENILFACLYHDAVYDATRSDNEEASTALWRRDAGRLGLGLEQTEQISILINATKKHQPANGSFDMQLFLDADLAVLGSERNRYHDYLVAIRREYAHVTENAYREGRIAVLKKFLARPQLYFTETARTRFEAQARQNLADEIRLLQKPDTFIGRFTRNALGRTVFEIDETNAEIYESIKAHLQINLGFTDFSKPIQGPAEIIGTCSNGSVTLDWGYDGPSGFYMMAERAEDEPLLAEVCESLNALLLEPRFNHYRTYPNFGKIK
;
A
#
# COMPACT_ATOMS: atom_id res chain seq x y z
N MET A 1 -15.83 -5.96 -2.62
CA MET A 1 -14.85 -6.00 -3.74
C MET A 1 -15.42 -6.68 -4.98
N SER A 2 -15.97 -7.91 -4.90
CA SER A 2 -16.54 -8.61 -6.08
C SER A 2 -17.63 -7.81 -6.81
N ASP A 3 -18.54 -7.17 -6.07
CA ASP A 3 -19.64 -6.40 -6.66
C ASP A 3 -19.16 -5.12 -7.36
N LEU A 4 -18.14 -4.46 -6.80
CA LEU A 4 -17.52 -3.26 -7.37
C LEU A 4 -16.90 -3.54 -8.74
N LEU A 5 -16.04 -4.57 -8.80
CA LEU A 5 -15.40 -4.99 -10.05
C LEU A 5 -16.44 -5.41 -11.09
N THR A 6 -17.49 -6.11 -10.66
CA THR A 6 -18.57 -6.54 -11.57
C THR A 6 -19.33 -5.34 -12.15
N ALA A 7 -19.63 -4.33 -11.32
CA ALA A 7 -20.29 -3.11 -11.76
C ALA A 7 -19.41 -2.28 -12.71
N ALA A 8 -18.13 -2.08 -12.38
CA ALA A 8 -17.20 -1.34 -13.23
C ALA A 8 -16.95 -2.05 -14.57
N ARG A 9 -16.75 -3.37 -14.57
CA ARG A 9 -16.64 -4.18 -15.80
C ARG A 9 -17.87 -4.07 -16.70
N ARG A 10 -19.07 -3.85 -16.14
CA ARG A 10 -20.28 -3.63 -16.93
C ARG A 10 -20.22 -2.29 -17.67
N GLU A 11 -19.78 -1.22 -17.00
CA GLU A 11 -19.59 0.10 -17.64
C GLU A 11 -18.60 0.01 -18.81
N TRP A 12 -17.44 -0.62 -18.59
CA TRP A 12 -16.41 -0.70 -19.64
C TRP A 12 -16.85 -1.58 -20.82
N ARG A 13 -17.56 -2.68 -20.55
CA ARG A 13 -18.13 -3.51 -21.63
C ARG A 13 -19.21 -2.76 -22.40
N GLN A 14 -20.06 -2.01 -21.72
CA GLN A 14 -21.10 -1.22 -22.36
C GLN A 14 -20.49 -0.14 -23.25
N LEU A 15 -19.49 0.60 -22.74
CA LEU A 15 -18.70 1.55 -23.53
C LEU A 15 -18.17 0.89 -24.81
N MET A 16 -17.46 -0.23 -24.65
CA MET A 16 -16.75 -0.88 -25.75
C MET A 16 -17.68 -1.65 -26.70
N HIS A 17 -18.91 -1.94 -26.32
CA HIS A 17 -19.88 -2.65 -27.17
C HIS A 17 -20.28 -1.85 -28.41
N PHE A 18 -20.23 -0.52 -28.34
CA PHE A 18 -20.62 0.37 -29.43
C PHE A 18 -19.50 0.62 -30.46
N HIS A 19 -18.32 0.02 -30.29
CA HIS A 19 -17.18 0.18 -31.19
C HIS A 19 -16.77 -1.15 -31.81
N ASP A 20 -16.51 -1.14 -33.12
CA ASP A 20 -16.00 -2.30 -33.83
C ASP A 20 -14.65 -2.74 -33.24
N GLY A 21 -14.55 -4.02 -32.85
CA GLY A 21 -13.36 -4.55 -32.18
C GLY A 21 -13.18 -4.11 -30.72
N GLY A 22 -14.10 -3.31 -30.17
CA GLY A 22 -14.04 -2.79 -28.80
C GLY A 22 -13.80 -3.85 -27.71
N PRO A 23 -14.48 -5.01 -27.71
CA PRO A 23 -14.22 -6.06 -26.73
C PRO A 23 -12.77 -6.58 -26.72
N ALA A 24 -12.11 -6.64 -27.88
CA ALA A 24 -10.71 -7.05 -27.97
C ALA A 24 -9.78 -5.96 -27.41
N VAL A 25 -10.01 -4.70 -27.78
CA VAL A 25 -9.29 -3.53 -27.23
C VAL A 25 -9.42 -3.48 -25.71
N LEU A 26 -10.63 -3.66 -25.18
CA LEU A 26 -10.86 -3.69 -23.74
C LEU A 26 -10.05 -4.79 -23.05
N SER A 27 -10.00 -5.99 -23.63
CA SER A 27 -9.23 -7.10 -23.09
C SER A 27 -7.73 -6.80 -23.07
N GLU A 28 -7.20 -6.14 -24.10
CA GLU A 28 -5.79 -5.72 -24.16
C GLU A 28 -5.48 -4.68 -23.07
N VAL A 29 -6.32 -3.66 -22.92
CA VAL A 29 -6.15 -2.60 -21.90
C VAL A 29 -6.22 -3.20 -20.51
N LEU A 30 -7.24 -4.00 -20.19
CA LEU A 30 -7.37 -4.62 -18.86
C LEU A 30 -6.23 -5.61 -18.56
N SER A 31 -5.65 -6.25 -19.58
CA SER A 31 -4.47 -7.11 -19.39
C SER A 31 -3.26 -6.31 -18.90
N ALA A 32 -3.11 -5.04 -19.29
CA ALA A 32 -2.02 -4.20 -18.81
C ALA A 32 -2.12 -3.97 -17.30
N TYR A 33 -3.33 -3.76 -16.77
CA TYR A 33 -3.58 -3.63 -15.33
C TYR A 33 -3.42 -4.94 -14.53
N GLY A 34 -3.20 -6.07 -15.22
CA GLY A 34 -2.89 -7.37 -14.62
C GLY A 34 -1.40 -7.72 -14.58
N GLU A 35 -0.51 -6.82 -15.03
CA GLU A 35 0.94 -7.04 -15.03
C GLU A 35 1.48 -7.22 -13.60
N SER A 36 2.42 -8.17 -13.42
CA SER A 36 2.91 -8.59 -12.10
C SER A 36 3.62 -7.51 -11.28
N GLY A 37 4.01 -6.40 -11.92
CA GLY A 37 4.65 -5.26 -11.26
C GLY A 37 3.67 -4.24 -10.69
N ARG A 38 2.37 -4.39 -10.95
CA ARG A 38 1.32 -3.46 -10.53
C ARG A 38 0.62 -4.00 -9.28
N PHE A 39 0.53 -3.16 -8.25
CA PHE A 39 -0.11 -3.52 -6.99
C PHE A 39 -1.19 -2.52 -6.59
N TYR A 40 -0.99 -1.25 -6.91
CA TYR A 40 -2.02 -0.22 -6.76
C TYR A 40 -2.70 0.03 -8.11
N HIS A 41 -1.91 0.24 -9.17
CA HIS A 41 -2.38 0.57 -10.53
C HIS A 41 -2.95 -0.67 -11.22
N THR A 42 -4.00 -1.23 -10.64
CA THR A 42 -4.64 -2.49 -11.00
C THR A 42 -6.09 -2.24 -11.42
N GLU A 43 -6.77 -3.30 -11.82
CA GLU A 43 -8.21 -3.24 -12.13
C GLU A 43 -9.06 -2.75 -10.94
N LEU A 44 -8.58 -2.92 -9.70
CA LEU A 44 -9.28 -2.38 -8.53
C LEU A 44 -9.29 -0.86 -8.52
N HIS A 45 -8.16 -0.20 -8.81
CA HIS A 45 -8.07 1.26 -8.92
C HIS A 45 -9.02 1.78 -10.00
N LEU A 46 -8.98 1.17 -11.19
CA LEU A 46 -9.92 1.49 -12.27
C LEU A 46 -11.37 1.39 -11.81
N ALA A 47 -11.73 0.31 -11.09
CA ALA A 47 -13.10 0.09 -10.66
C ALA A 47 -13.55 1.11 -9.60
N GLU A 48 -12.67 1.47 -8.65
CA GLU A 48 -12.95 2.50 -7.65
C GLU A 48 -13.18 3.86 -8.32
N MET A 49 -12.28 4.24 -9.23
CA MET A 49 -12.39 5.48 -10.00
C MET A 49 -13.66 5.51 -10.86
N THR A 50 -13.92 4.42 -11.61
CA THR A 50 -15.10 4.32 -12.50
C THR A 50 -16.41 4.45 -11.73
N MET A 51 -16.51 3.84 -10.56
CA MET A 51 -17.74 3.85 -9.77
C MET A 51 -17.98 5.19 -9.09
N LEU A 52 -16.93 5.90 -8.67
CA LEU A 52 -17.05 7.28 -8.22
C LEU A 52 -17.53 8.19 -9.36
N LEU A 53 -16.94 8.07 -10.55
CA LEU A 53 -17.35 8.84 -11.72
C LEU A 53 -18.79 8.51 -12.14
N ALA A 54 -19.22 7.26 -12.02
CA ALA A 54 -20.59 6.84 -12.36
C ALA A 54 -21.67 7.54 -11.52
N GLU A 55 -21.35 8.00 -10.30
CA GLU A 55 -22.27 8.80 -9.46
C GLU A 55 -22.64 10.14 -10.11
N HIS A 56 -21.82 10.62 -11.05
CA HIS A 56 -21.95 11.91 -11.74
C HIS A 56 -22.18 11.77 -13.24
N ARG A 57 -22.64 10.59 -13.70
CA ARG A 57 -22.81 10.29 -15.14
C ARG A 57 -23.53 11.39 -15.91
N ASP A 58 -24.61 11.91 -15.34
CA ASP A 58 -25.49 12.89 -16.00
C ASP A 58 -24.95 14.34 -15.89
N ASP A 59 -23.91 14.56 -15.09
CA ASP A 59 -23.27 15.87 -14.91
C ASP A 59 -22.15 16.13 -15.94
N PHE A 60 -21.59 15.07 -16.54
CA PHE A 60 -20.51 15.19 -17.52
C PHE A 60 -21.00 15.66 -18.89
N GLU A 61 -20.19 16.45 -19.59
CA GLU A 61 -20.44 16.78 -21.01
C GLU A 61 -20.38 15.51 -21.87
N SER A 62 -19.43 14.63 -21.58
CA SER A 62 -19.35 13.29 -22.19
C SER A 62 -18.80 12.26 -21.19
N TYR A 63 -19.70 11.50 -20.58
CA TYR A 63 -19.32 10.37 -19.71
C TYR A 63 -18.51 9.30 -20.47
N GLU A 64 -18.76 9.13 -21.76
CA GLU A 64 -18.00 8.23 -22.64
C GLU A 64 -16.51 8.61 -22.66
N ASN A 65 -16.20 9.89 -22.88
CA ASN A 65 -14.83 10.40 -22.89
C ASN A 65 -14.16 10.19 -21.53
N ILE A 66 -14.90 10.36 -20.45
CA ILE A 66 -14.41 10.17 -19.08
C ILE A 66 -14.08 8.70 -18.82
N LEU A 67 -14.92 7.76 -19.27
CA LEU A 67 -14.62 6.34 -19.16
C LEU A 67 -13.41 5.91 -19.99
N PHE A 68 -13.24 6.45 -21.21
CA PHE A 68 -12.02 6.21 -21.97
C PHE A 68 -10.79 6.77 -21.25
N ALA A 69 -10.84 8.01 -20.77
CA ALA A 69 -9.74 8.58 -19.99
C ALA A 69 -9.42 7.73 -18.75
N CYS A 70 -10.44 7.22 -18.05
CA CYS A 70 -10.28 6.34 -16.89
C CYS A 70 -9.58 5.04 -17.27
N LEU A 71 -10.00 4.35 -18.34
CA LEU A 71 -9.35 3.12 -18.78
C LEU A 71 -7.88 3.32 -19.19
N TYR A 72 -7.54 4.49 -19.73
CA TYR A 72 -6.24 4.72 -20.35
C TYR A 72 -5.23 5.51 -19.51
N HIS A 73 -5.62 6.23 -18.45
CA HIS A 73 -4.70 7.13 -17.73
C HIS A 73 -3.40 6.44 -17.28
N ASP A 74 -3.51 5.22 -16.73
CA ASP A 74 -2.39 4.38 -16.30
C ASP A 74 -2.28 3.09 -17.12
N ALA A 75 -2.80 3.05 -18.35
CA ALA A 75 -2.72 1.84 -19.17
C ALA A 75 -1.27 1.45 -19.46
N VAL A 76 -0.37 2.44 -19.59
CA VAL A 76 1.08 2.24 -19.51
C VAL A 76 1.57 2.74 -18.15
N TYR A 77 2.12 1.85 -17.34
CA TYR A 77 2.65 2.19 -16.02
C TYR A 77 3.91 1.40 -15.71
N ASP A 78 4.97 2.14 -15.35
CA ASP A 78 6.19 1.62 -14.75
C ASP A 78 6.69 2.65 -13.73
N ALA A 79 6.86 2.23 -12.48
CA ALA A 79 7.30 3.11 -11.39
C ALA A 79 8.73 3.67 -11.57
N THR A 80 9.50 3.14 -12.52
CA THR A 80 10.85 3.64 -12.88
C THR A 80 10.83 4.72 -13.97
N ARG A 81 9.67 4.95 -14.61
CA ARG A 81 9.51 5.86 -15.75
C ARG A 81 8.90 7.19 -15.32
N SER A 82 9.20 8.25 -16.08
CA SER A 82 8.67 9.60 -15.90
C SER A 82 7.72 10.05 -17.02
N ASP A 83 7.46 9.15 -17.97
CA ASP A 83 6.69 9.40 -19.20
C ASP A 83 5.50 8.44 -19.34
N ASN A 84 4.99 7.92 -18.21
CA ASN A 84 3.86 6.98 -18.19
C ASN A 84 2.62 7.59 -18.84
N GLU A 85 2.26 8.83 -18.50
CA GLU A 85 1.06 9.48 -19.04
C GLU A 85 1.18 9.79 -20.53
N GLU A 86 2.37 10.18 -21.00
CA GLU A 86 2.62 10.36 -22.44
C GLU A 86 2.54 9.02 -23.19
N ALA A 87 3.06 7.93 -22.60
CA ALA A 87 2.98 6.60 -23.19
C ALA A 87 1.55 6.04 -23.20
N SER A 88 0.80 6.23 -22.11
CA SER A 88 -0.64 5.97 -22.02
C SER A 88 -1.44 6.76 -23.06
N THR A 89 -1.10 8.03 -23.28
CA THR A 89 -1.71 8.86 -24.32
C THR A 89 -1.39 8.33 -25.72
N ALA A 90 -0.15 7.89 -25.98
CA ALA A 90 0.21 7.32 -27.27
C ALA A 90 -0.52 6.00 -27.54
N LEU A 91 -0.67 5.16 -26.51
CA LEU A 91 -1.48 3.95 -26.54
C LEU A 91 -2.95 4.27 -26.85
N TRP A 92 -3.53 5.24 -26.15
CA TRP A 92 -4.87 5.74 -26.38
C TRP A 92 -5.07 6.20 -27.84
N ARG A 93 -4.20 7.06 -28.37
CA ARG A 93 -4.33 7.56 -29.76
C ARG A 93 -4.34 6.44 -30.79
N ARG A 94 -3.52 5.40 -30.58
CA ARG A 94 -3.50 4.21 -31.44
C ARG A 94 -4.85 3.48 -31.39
N ASP A 95 -5.36 3.25 -30.18
CA ASP A 95 -6.58 2.46 -29.99
C ASP A 95 -7.85 3.25 -30.32
N ALA A 96 -7.87 4.57 -30.13
CA ALA A 96 -8.93 5.45 -30.62
C ALA A 96 -9.11 5.33 -32.15
N GLY A 97 -8.02 5.24 -32.91
CA GLY A 97 -8.07 4.98 -34.35
C GLY A 97 -8.65 3.60 -34.70
N ARG A 98 -8.37 2.57 -33.89
CA ARG A 98 -8.96 1.23 -34.05
C ARG A 98 -10.46 1.22 -33.73
N LEU A 99 -10.89 2.02 -32.75
CA LEU A 99 -12.28 2.18 -32.32
C LEU A 99 -13.09 3.13 -33.22
N GLY A 100 -12.47 3.71 -34.26
CA GLY A 100 -13.13 4.60 -35.21
C GLY A 100 -13.46 5.99 -34.67
N LEU A 101 -12.81 6.43 -33.59
CA LEU A 101 -13.07 7.73 -32.97
C LEU A 101 -12.47 8.88 -33.78
N GLY A 102 -13.17 10.02 -33.76
CA GLY A 102 -12.71 11.24 -34.43
C GLY A 102 -11.47 11.87 -33.76
N LEU A 103 -10.73 12.68 -34.52
CA LEU A 103 -9.54 13.37 -34.03
C LEU A 103 -9.83 14.30 -32.83
N GLU A 104 -10.95 15.03 -32.87
CA GLU A 104 -11.33 15.95 -31.80
C GLU A 104 -11.55 15.22 -30.47
N GLN A 105 -12.37 14.16 -30.48
CA GLN A 105 -12.64 13.33 -29.30
C GLN A 105 -11.35 12.67 -28.77
N THR A 106 -10.50 12.17 -29.68
CA THR A 106 -9.21 11.57 -29.35
C THR A 106 -8.31 12.54 -28.59
N GLU A 107 -8.22 13.79 -29.03
CA GLU A 107 -7.39 14.81 -28.38
C GLU A 107 -7.99 15.32 -27.07
N GLN A 108 -9.32 15.43 -26.96
CA GLN A 108 -9.98 15.76 -25.69
C GLN A 108 -9.66 14.73 -24.59
N ILE A 109 -9.74 13.44 -24.92
CA ILE A 109 -9.41 12.35 -23.99
C ILE A 109 -7.90 12.33 -23.70
N SER A 110 -7.06 12.63 -24.69
CA SER A 110 -5.61 12.77 -24.49
C SER A 110 -5.27 13.87 -23.48
N ILE A 111 -6.01 14.98 -23.48
CA ILE A 111 -5.82 16.06 -22.51
C ILE A 111 -6.19 15.60 -21.10
N LEU A 112 -7.27 14.83 -20.93
CA LEU A 112 -7.66 14.25 -19.64
C LEU A 112 -6.57 13.31 -19.09
N ILE A 113 -6.07 12.38 -19.91
CA ILE A 113 -5.01 11.44 -19.52
C ILE A 113 -3.75 12.21 -19.10
N ASN A 114 -3.29 13.19 -19.88
CA ASN A 114 -2.09 13.96 -19.52
C ASN A 114 -2.25 14.84 -18.28
N ALA A 115 -3.49 15.18 -17.88
CA ALA A 115 -3.73 15.99 -16.69
C ALA A 115 -3.38 15.26 -15.38
N THR A 116 -3.39 13.92 -15.38
CA THR A 116 -3.03 13.11 -14.19
C THR A 116 -1.56 13.25 -13.83
N LYS A 117 -0.66 13.53 -14.80
CA LYS A 117 0.78 13.65 -14.57
C LYS A 117 1.19 14.60 -13.45
N LYS A 118 0.45 15.71 -13.29
CA LYS A 118 0.67 16.69 -12.21
C LYS A 118 -0.49 16.75 -11.22
N HIS A 119 -1.55 15.99 -11.49
CA HIS A 119 -2.86 16.13 -10.86
C HIS A 119 -3.28 17.59 -10.76
N GLN A 120 -3.24 18.29 -11.89
CA GLN A 120 -3.67 19.68 -11.98
C GLN A 120 -4.51 19.87 -13.24
N PRO A 121 -5.69 20.49 -13.12
CA PRO A 121 -6.54 20.69 -14.28
C PRO A 121 -5.89 21.71 -15.22
N ALA A 122 -5.88 21.40 -16.51
CA ALA A 122 -5.40 22.29 -17.55
C ALA A 122 -6.34 23.49 -17.79
N ASN A 123 -7.59 23.40 -17.33
CA ASN A 123 -8.61 24.43 -17.48
C ASN A 123 -9.68 24.33 -16.36
N GLY A 124 -10.71 25.17 -16.40
CA GLY A 124 -11.80 25.17 -15.42
C GLY A 124 -12.89 24.11 -15.63
N SER A 125 -12.69 23.11 -16.49
CA SER A 125 -13.69 22.08 -16.81
C SER A 125 -14.06 21.28 -15.57
N PHE A 126 -15.37 21.14 -15.32
CA PHE A 126 -15.90 20.29 -14.27
C PHE A 126 -15.51 18.83 -14.49
N ASP A 127 -15.68 18.33 -15.71
CA ASP A 127 -15.30 16.97 -16.12
C ASP A 127 -13.85 16.65 -15.75
N MET A 128 -12.92 17.55 -16.07
CA MET A 128 -11.51 17.37 -15.75
C MET A 128 -11.24 17.43 -14.24
N GLN A 129 -11.89 18.36 -13.53
CA GLN A 129 -11.73 18.48 -12.08
C GLN A 129 -12.20 17.21 -11.37
N LEU A 130 -13.38 16.71 -11.73
CA LEU A 130 -13.95 15.51 -11.13
C LEU A 130 -13.16 14.24 -11.52
N PHE A 131 -12.65 14.18 -12.75
CA PHE A 131 -11.75 13.11 -13.19
C PHE A 131 -10.47 13.04 -12.33
N LEU A 132 -9.82 14.18 -12.09
CA LEU A 132 -8.62 14.24 -11.24
C LEU A 132 -8.94 13.97 -9.77
N ASP A 133 -10.12 14.40 -9.28
CA ASP A 133 -10.58 14.08 -7.93
C ASP A 133 -10.80 12.58 -7.75
N ALA A 134 -11.36 11.91 -8.76
CA ALA A 134 -11.60 10.47 -8.73
C ALA A 134 -10.28 9.67 -8.65
N ASP A 135 -9.26 10.10 -9.39
CA ASP A 135 -7.93 9.48 -9.36
C ASP A 135 -7.24 9.61 -7.98
N LEU A 136 -7.46 10.74 -7.30
CA LEU A 136 -6.92 10.99 -5.95
C LEU A 136 -7.84 10.53 -4.81
N ALA A 137 -9.04 10.00 -5.09
CA ALA A 137 -10.04 9.69 -4.07
C ALA A 137 -9.56 8.68 -3.03
N VAL A 138 -8.62 7.79 -3.40
CA VAL A 138 -7.99 6.84 -2.46
C VAL A 138 -7.36 7.56 -1.26
N LEU A 139 -6.87 8.79 -1.44
CA LEU A 139 -6.24 9.54 -0.37
C LEU A 139 -7.23 9.81 0.76
N GLY A 140 -8.49 10.09 0.44
CA GLY A 140 -9.57 10.31 1.40
C GLY A 140 -10.35 9.05 1.78
N SER A 141 -9.84 7.86 1.45
CA SER A 141 -10.49 6.60 1.82
C SER A 141 -10.39 6.30 3.31
N GLU A 142 -11.24 5.38 3.78
CA GLU A 142 -11.19 4.83 5.12
C GLU A 142 -9.81 4.22 5.44
N ARG A 143 -9.41 4.29 6.72
CA ARG A 143 -8.06 3.94 7.18
C ARG A 143 -7.55 2.58 6.66
N ASN A 144 -8.40 1.55 6.65
CA ASN A 144 -8.01 0.21 6.18
C ASN A 144 -7.71 0.20 4.69
N ARG A 145 -8.54 0.86 3.87
CA ARG A 145 -8.31 0.94 2.42
C ARG A 145 -7.09 1.79 2.08
N TYR A 146 -6.88 2.89 2.82
CA TYR A 146 -5.68 3.71 2.69
C TYR A 146 -4.42 2.90 3.04
N HIS A 147 -4.46 2.06 4.09
CA HIS A 147 -3.36 1.16 4.42
C HIS A 147 -3.03 0.19 3.28
N ASP A 148 -4.03 -0.44 2.67
CA ASP A 148 -3.83 -1.31 1.50
C ASP A 148 -3.16 -0.53 0.34
N TYR A 149 -3.55 0.74 0.13
CA TYR A 149 -2.92 1.64 -0.82
C TYR A 149 -1.43 1.89 -0.49
N LEU A 150 -1.08 2.13 0.77
CA LEU A 150 0.32 2.33 1.18
C LEU A 150 1.19 1.10 0.87
N VAL A 151 0.70 -0.08 1.23
CA VAL A 151 1.39 -1.36 0.98
C VAL A 151 1.56 -1.57 -0.53
N ALA A 152 0.50 -1.34 -1.30
CA ALA A 152 0.53 -1.48 -2.75
C ALA A 152 1.54 -0.55 -3.42
N ILE A 153 1.52 0.75 -3.10
CA ILE A 153 2.49 1.71 -3.63
C ILE A 153 3.92 1.32 -3.26
N ARG A 154 4.18 0.97 -2.00
CA ARG A 154 5.54 0.59 -1.59
C ARG A 154 6.05 -0.64 -2.34
N ARG A 155 5.18 -1.60 -2.67
CA ARG A 155 5.53 -2.77 -3.52
C ARG A 155 5.90 -2.37 -4.95
N GLU A 156 5.21 -1.41 -5.56
CA GLU A 156 5.56 -0.90 -6.89
C GLU A 156 6.93 -0.21 -6.89
N TYR A 157 7.26 0.47 -5.78
CA TYR A 157 8.56 1.10 -5.55
C TYR A 157 9.58 0.17 -4.86
N ALA A 158 9.39 -1.15 -4.85
CA ALA A 158 10.30 -2.11 -4.19
C ALA A 158 11.76 -2.05 -4.71
N HIS A 159 11.94 -1.52 -5.93
CA HIS A 159 13.25 -1.27 -6.53
C HIS A 159 14.00 -0.06 -5.92
N VAL A 160 13.31 0.80 -5.15
CA VAL A 160 13.88 1.95 -4.45
C VAL A 160 14.29 1.54 -3.02
N THR A 161 15.49 1.97 -2.62
CA THR A 161 15.98 1.74 -1.24
C THR A 161 15.08 2.42 -0.22
N GLU A 162 15.00 1.87 0.98
CA GLU A 162 14.05 2.34 1.99
C GLU A 162 14.24 3.83 2.34
N ASN A 163 15.47 4.27 2.57
CA ASN A 163 15.77 5.67 2.86
C ASN A 163 15.33 6.60 1.72
N ALA A 164 15.64 6.25 0.47
CA ALA A 164 15.27 7.05 -0.69
C ALA A 164 13.74 7.07 -0.91
N TYR A 165 13.06 5.93 -0.69
CA TYR A 165 11.61 5.85 -0.77
C TYR A 165 10.96 6.76 0.27
N ARG A 166 11.39 6.69 1.54
CA ARG A 166 10.85 7.51 2.63
C ARG A 166 11.02 9.00 2.37
N GLU A 167 12.23 9.42 1.99
CA GLU A 167 12.51 10.82 1.66
C GLU A 167 11.64 11.31 0.48
N GLY A 168 11.61 10.54 -0.61
CA GLY A 168 10.84 10.87 -1.81
C GLY A 168 9.33 10.91 -1.55
N ARG A 169 8.80 9.89 -0.86
CA ARG A 169 7.38 9.79 -0.53
C ARG A 169 6.94 10.92 0.40
N ILE A 170 7.69 11.20 1.46
CA ILE A 170 7.42 12.36 2.34
C ILE A 170 7.39 13.67 1.53
N ALA A 171 8.31 13.85 0.59
CA ALA A 171 8.33 15.05 -0.25
C ALA A 171 7.06 15.17 -1.12
N VAL A 172 6.58 14.07 -1.70
CA VAL A 172 5.32 14.04 -2.46
C VAL A 172 4.12 14.37 -1.55
N LEU A 173 4.00 13.72 -0.40
CA LEU A 173 2.88 13.94 0.53
C LEU A 173 2.84 15.39 1.04
N LYS A 174 4.01 15.98 1.35
CA LYS A 174 4.11 17.40 1.73
C LYS A 174 3.67 18.35 0.62
N LYS A 175 3.99 18.03 -0.65
CA LYS A 175 3.52 18.83 -1.79
C LYS A 175 1.99 18.81 -1.90
N PHE A 176 1.36 17.67 -1.65
CA PHE A 176 -0.10 17.58 -1.59
C PHE A 176 -0.66 18.39 -0.42
N LEU A 177 -0.16 18.19 0.80
CA LEU A 177 -0.65 18.92 1.98
C LEU A 177 -0.48 20.45 1.88
N ALA A 178 0.50 20.92 1.12
CA ALA A 178 0.73 22.34 0.86
C ALA A 178 -0.31 22.97 -0.09
N ARG A 179 -1.11 22.16 -0.82
CA ARG A 179 -2.20 22.68 -1.65
C ARG A 179 -3.31 23.25 -0.75
N PRO A 180 -3.90 24.41 -1.09
CA PRO A 180 -5.04 24.94 -0.35
C PRO A 180 -6.23 23.97 -0.29
N GLN A 181 -6.41 23.21 -1.36
CA GLN A 181 -7.38 22.13 -1.50
C GLN A 181 -6.72 20.95 -2.21
N LEU A 182 -6.99 19.73 -1.76
CA LEU A 182 -6.55 18.50 -2.42
C LEU A 182 -7.48 18.16 -3.59
N TYR A 183 -8.78 18.40 -3.39
CA TYR A 183 -9.83 18.14 -4.38
C TYR A 183 -10.38 19.44 -5.00
N PHE A 184 -10.74 19.38 -6.27
CA PHE A 184 -11.17 20.51 -7.09
C PHE A 184 -12.68 20.76 -7.04
N THR A 185 -13.48 19.71 -6.96
CA THR A 185 -14.94 19.81 -6.87
C THR A 185 -15.41 19.92 -5.41
N GLU A 186 -16.54 20.60 -5.19
CA GLU A 186 -17.11 20.73 -3.84
C GLU A 186 -17.54 19.39 -3.25
N THR A 187 -18.09 18.51 -4.10
CA THR A 187 -18.52 17.16 -3.73
C THR A 187 -17.34 16.34 -3.22
N ALA A 188 -16.22 16.32 -3.94
CA ALA A 188 -15.02 15.59 -3.53
C ALA A 188 -14.37 16.22 -2.29
N ARG A 189 -14.31 17.56 -2.20
CA ARG A 189 -13.80 18.24 -0.99
C ARG A 189 -14.58 17.84 0.26
N THR A 190 -15.90 17.91 0.19
CA THR A 190 -16.78 17.58 1.33
C THR A 190 -16.62 16.11 1.74
N ARG A 191 -16.48 15.21 0.77
CA ARG A 191 -16.41 13.77 1.03
C ARG A 191 -15.03 13.30 1.50
N PHE A 192 -13.94 13.87 0.97
CA PHE A 192 -12.61 13.26 1.07
C PHE A 192 -11.54 14.13 1.70
N GLU A 193 -11.66 15.47 1.69
CA GLU A 193 -10.55 16.39 2.02
C GLU A 193 -10.03 16.18 3.46
N ALA A 194 -10.93 16.12 4.43
CA ALA A 194 -10.55 15.99 5.84
C ALA A 194 -9.83 14.66 6.11
N GLN A 195 -10.39 13.55 5.62
CA GLN A 195 -9.80 12.24 5.77
C GLN A 195 -8.48 12.13 5.01
N ALA A 196 -8.38 12.72 3.82
CA ALA A 196 -7.15 12.73 3.04
C ALA A 196 -6.02 13.46 3.75
N ARG A 197 -6.28 14.65 4.30
CA ARG A 197 -5.27 15.39 5.06
C ARG A 197 -4.80 14.61 6.29
N GLN A 198 -5.72 13.93 6.98
CA GLN A 198 -5.36 13.05 8.10
C GLN A 198 -4.49 11.88 7.63
N ASN A 199 -4.91 11.15 6.60
CA ASN A 199 -4.17 10.02 6.05
C ASN A 199 -2.75 10.40 5.60
N LEU A 200 -2.60 11.51 4.86
CA LEU A 200 -1.30 12.01 4.41
C LEU A 200 -0.41 12.43 5.58
N ALA A 201 -0.98 13.10 6.59
CA ALA A 201 -0.23 13.51 7.78
C ALA A 201 0.20 12.30 8.62
N ASP A 202 -0.66 11.30 8.75
CA ASP A 202 -0.36 10.05 9.44
C ASP A 202 0.76 9.30 8.72
N GLU A 203 0.67 9.14 7.40
CA GLU A 203 1.73 8.53 6.59
C GLU A 203 3.07 9.27 6.76
N ILE A 204 3.09 10.61 6.70
CA ILE A 204 4.33 11.39 6.94
C ILE A 204 4.90 11.12 8.33
N ARG A 205 4.09 11.24 9.39
CA ARG A 205 4.53 11.02 10.78
C ARG A 205 5.17 9.65 10.92
N LEU A 206 4.61 8.69 10.22
CA LEU A 206 5.05 7.33 10.31
C LEU A 206 6.31 7.05 9.47
N LEU A 207 6.41 7.58 8.25
CA LEU A 207 7.64 7.54 7.44
C LEU A 207 8.80 8.33 8.06
N GLN A 208 8.54 9.24 9.01
CA GLN A 208 9.56 9.97 9.77
C GLN A 208 10.06 9.20 11.00
N LYS A 209 9.34 8.18 11.48
CA LYS A 209 9.81 7.40 12.62
C LYS A 209 11.13 6.74 12.25
N PRO A 210 12.19 6.86 13.07
CA PRO A 210 13.42 6.13 12.80
C PRO A 210 13.11 4.65 12.60
N ASP A 211 13.96 3.96 11.87
CA ASP A 211 13.90 2.50 11.82
C ASP A 211 13.87 1.96 13.26
N THR A 212 12.68 1.60 13.76
CA THR A 212 12.56 0.82 14.98
C THR A 212 13.11 -0.54 14.60
N PHE A 213 14.36 -0.74 14.94
CA PHE A 213 15.05 -1.98 14.74
C PHE A 213 14.42 -3.01 15.69
N ILE A 214 13.47 -3.79 15.18
CA ILE A 214 12.63 -4.70 15.98
C ILE A 214 13.39 -5.99 16.39
N GLY A 215 14.70 -6.07 16.13
CA GLY A 215 15.58 -6.80 17.02
C GLY A 215 16.93 -7.26 16.48
N ARG A 216 17.92 -7.44 17.36
CA ARG A 216 19.29 -7.90 17.05
C ARG A 216 19.59 -9.22 17.74
N PHE A 217 20.39 -10.03 17.06
CA PHE A 217 21.13 -11.10 17.69
C PHE A 217 22.39 -10.53 18.36
N THR A 218 22.51 -10.74 19.67
CA THR A 218 23.72 -10.48 20.45
C THR A 218 24.22 -11.77 21.08
N ARG A 219 25.47 -11.76 21.54
CA ARG A 219 26.01 -12.80 22.43
C ARG A 219 26.18 -12.18 23.81
N ASN A 220 25.58 -12.76 24.83
CA ASN A 220 25.77 -12.27 26.20
C ASN A 220 27.19 -12.63 26.72
N ALA A 221 27.51 -12.18 27.94
CA ALA A 221 28.82 -12.43 28.57
C ALA A 221 29.16 -13.92 28.76
N LEU A 222 28.16 -14.81 28.67
CA LEU A 222 28.30 -16.27 28.75
C LEU A 222 28.38 -16.94 27.36
N GLY A 223 28.41 -16.15 26.28
CA GLY A 223 28.50 -16.65 24.91
C GLY A 223 27.19 -17.21 24.35
N ARG A 224 26.03 -16.95 24.97
CA ARG A 224 24.72 -17.43 24.51
C ARG A 224 24.09 -16.45 23.51
N THR A 225 23.43 -16.95 22.48
CA THR A 225 22.65 -16.13 21.55
C THR A 225 21.44 -15.53 22.26
N VAL A 226 21.30 -14.21 22.16
CA VAL A 226 20.16 -13.46 22.67
C VAL A 226 19.54 -12.70 21.51
N PHE A 227 18.23 -12.72 21.38
CA PHE A 227 17.50 -11.85 20.47
C PHE A 227 16.86 -10.73 21.29
N GLU A 228 17.20 -9.47 21.00
CA GLU A 228 16.72 -8.26 21.68
C GLU A 228 15.83 -7.46 20.72
N ILE A 229 14.58 -7.19 21.06
CA ILE A 229 13.63 -6.34 20.35
C ILE A 229 13.63 -4.96 21.00
N ASP A 230 14.07 -3.95 20.27
CA ASP A 230 14.22 -2.58 20.76
C ASP A 230 12.89 -1.81 20.62
N GLU A 231 11.85 -2.20 21.39
CA GLU A 231 10.61 -1.43 21.51
C GLU A 231 10.02 -1.46 22.92
N THR A 232 9.49 -0.29 23.34
CA THR A 232 8.93 -0.04 24.68
C THR A 232 7.39 -0.12 24.71
N ASN A 233 6.77 -0.99 23.88
CA ASN A 233 5.31 -1.01 23.70
C ASN A 233 4.64 -2.26 24.29
N ALA A 234 3.79 -2.07 25.31
CA ALA A 234 3.06 -3.14 26.00
C ALA A 234 2.07 -3.92 25.08
N GLU A 235 1.59 -3.32 24.00
CA GLU A 235 0.69 -3.99 23.04
C GLU A 235 1.43 -5.05 22.20
N ILE A 236 2.69 -4.78 21.86
CA ILE A 236 3.58 -5.71 21.16
C ILE A 236 3.88 -6.92 22.05
N TYR A 237 4.13 -6.67 23.33
CA TYR A 237 4.40 -7.70 24.32
C TYR A 237 3.26 -8.74 24.43
N GLU A 238 2.02 -8.31 24.63
CA GLU A 238 0.89 -9.25 24.76
C GLU A 238 0.65 -10.04 23.48
N SER A 239 0.99 -9.46 22.34
CA SER A 239 0.78 -10.05 21.04
C SER A 239 1.85 -11.08 20.68
N ILE A 240 3.11 -10.79 21.02
CA ILE A 240 4.21 -11.77 20.97
C ILE A 240 3.86 -12.99 21.81
N LYS A 241 3.40 -12.76 23.05
CA LYS A 241 2.98 -13.83 23.95
C LYS A 241 1.85 -14.69 23.36
N ALA A 242 0.80 -14.06 22.84
CA ALA A 242 -0.31 -14.76 22.20
C ALA A 242 0.15 -15.58 20.97
N HIS A 243 1.07 -15.05 20.16
CA HIS A 243 1.60 -15.74 18.99
C HIS A 243 2.43 -16.98 19.36
N LEU A 244 3.30 -16.87 20.36
CA LEU A 244 4.09 -18.00 20.87
C LEU A 244 3.18 -19.12 21.40
N GLN A 245 2.08 -18.76 22.05
CA GLN A 245 1.08 -19.71 22.55
C GLN A 245 0.33 -20.41 21.42
N ILE A 246 -0.18 -19.65 20.44
CA ILE A 246 -1.05 -20.19 19.39
C ILE A 246 -0.26 -20.96 18.34
N ASN A 247 0.87 -20.41 17.88
CA ASN A 247 1.56 -20.90 16.70
C ASN A 247 2.74 -21.81 17.01
N LEU A 248 3.35 -21.66 18.19
CA LEU A 248 4.55 -22.42 18.57
C LEU A 248 4.33 -23.30 19.82
N GLY A 249 3.12 -23.30 20.38
CA GLY A 249 2.72 -24.16 21.49
C GLY A 249 3.43 -23.86 22.80
N PHE A 250 4.02 -22.67 22.96
CA PHE A 250 4.66 -22.29 24.22
C PHE A 250 3.61 -22.06 25.31
N THR A 251 3.82 -22.69 26.47
CA THR A 251 3.02 -22.58 27.68
C THR A 251 3.90 -22.18 28.86
N ASP A 252 3.31 -22.10 30.06
CA ASP A 252 4.03 -21.89 31.33
C ASP A 252 4.80 -20.58 31.49
N PHE A 253 4.26 -19.49 30.90
CA PHE A 253 4.75 -18.13 31.13
C PHE A 253 4.67 -17.78 32.63
N SER A 254 5.78 -17.91 33.35
CA SER A 254 5.85 -17.65 34.80
C SER A 254 5.56 -16.19 35.14
N LYS A 255 5.13 -15.92 36.38
CA LYS A 255 4.90 -14.54 36.87
C LYS A 255 6.23 -13.77 36.90
N PRO A 256 6.21 -12.45 36.62
CA PRO A 256 7.41 -11.62 36.72
C PRO A 256 8.04 -11.70 38.12
N ILE A 257 9.34 -12.01 38.19
CA ILE A 257 10.13 -11.88 39.42
C ILE A 257 10.85 -10.53 39.37
N GLN A 258 10.79 -9.74 40.44
CA GLN A 258 11.45 -8.42 40.51
C GLN A 258 12.94 -8.55 40.83
N GLY A 259 13.81 -7.97 39.98
CA GLY A 259 15.25 -7.80 40.21
C GLY A 259 15.84 -6.62 39.42
N PRO A 260 17.03 -6.10 39.79
CA PRO A 260 17.54 -4.82 39.32
C PRO A 260 17.98 -4.76 37.84
N ALA A 261 17.91 -5.86 37.10
CA ALA A 261 18.20 -5.94 35.67
C ALA A 261 17.37 -7.02 34.93
N GLU A 262 16.31 -7.54 35.56
CA GLU A 262 15.72 -8.80 35.15
C GLU A 262 14.22 -8.79 35.42
N ILE A 263 13.42 -8.75 34.35
CA ILE A 263 12.07 -9.30 34.34
C ILE A 263 12.16 -10.59 33.53
N ILE A 264 12.08 -11.72 34.22
CA ILE A 264 12.37 -13.06 33.71
C ILE A 264 11.12 -13.92 33.82
N GLY A 265 10.76 -14.56 32.72
CA GLY A 265 10.00 -15.80 32.77
C GLY A 265 10.63 -16.87 31.90
N THR A 266 10.32 -18.13 32.19
CA THR A 266 10.54 -19.22 31.25
C THR A 266 9.25 -19.44 30.46
N CYS A 267 9.36 -19.83 29.21
CA CYS A 267 8.26 -20.45 28.47
C CYS A 267 8.76 -21.77 27.87
N SER A 268 7.87 -22.76 27.77
CA SER A 268 8.24 -24.07 27.23
C SER A 268 7.13 -24.61 26.33
N ASN A 269 7.50 -25.35 25.30
CA ASN A 269 6.55 -26.13 24.48
C ASN A 269 6.61 -27.64 24.81
N GLY A 270 7.18 -28.01 25.97
CA GLY A 270 7.34 -29.39 26.43
C GLY A 270 8.61 -30.10 25.93
N SER A 271 9.32 -29.55 24.95
CA SER A 271 10.61 -30.08 24.45
C SER A 271 11.80 -29.17 24.78
N VAL A 272 11.56 -27.84 24.80
CA VAL A 272 12.59 -26.81 25.03
C VAL A 272 12.07 -25.78 26.03
N THR A 273 12.99 -25.16 26.78
CA THR A 273 12.71 -24.02 27.66
C THR A 273 13.48 -22.80 27.17
N LEU A 274 12.79 -21.69 26.95
CA LEU A 274 13.40 -20.40 26.63
C LEU A 274 13.21 -19.44 27.79
N ASP A 275 14.28 -18.71 28.11
CA ASP A 275 14.20 -17.54 28.97
C ASP A 275 13.73 -16.36 28.13
N TRP A 276 12.85 -15.54 28.69
CA TRP A 276 12.38 -14.34 28.02
C TRP A 276 12.13 -13.21 29.03
N GLY A 277 12.16 -11.97 28.55
CA GLY A 277 11.99 -10.79 29.41
C GLY A 277 11.63 -9.50 28.69
N TYR A 278 11.27 -8.47 29.46
CA TYR A 278 10.99 -7.11 29.00
C TYR A 278 11.37 -6.12 30.10
N ASP A 279 12.30 -5.20 29.86
CA ASP A 279 12.79 -4.31 30.93
C ASP A 279 12.35 -2.84 30.82
N GLY A 280 11.72 -2.43 29.72
CA GLY A 280 11.28 -1.05 29.50
C GLY A 280 12.31 -0.22 28.73
N PRO A 281 13.50 0.09 29.25
CA PRO A 281 14.54 0.83 28.53
C PRO A 281 15.25 0.06 27.41
N SER A 282 15.36 -1.27 27.49
CA SER A 282 16.13 -2.14 26.57
C SER A 282 15.24 -3.07 25.73
N GLY A 283 13.94 -3.10 26.00
CA GLY A 283 12.94 -3.81 25.19
C GLY A 283 12.73 -5.30 25.56
N PHE A 284 12.18 -6.09 24.63
CA PHE A 284 11.86 -7.52 24.84
C PHE A 284 13.05 -8.41 24.44
N TYR A 285 13.34 -9.49 25.16
CA TYR A 285 14.41 -10.42 24.76
C TYR A 285 14.04 -11.89 24.96
N MET A 286 14.70 -12.77 24.19
CA MET A 286 14.65 -14.23 24.36
C MET A 286 16.05 -14.86 24.32
N MET A 287 16.25 -15.91 25.10
CA MET A 287 17.51 -16.65 25.23
C MET A 287 17.25 -18.16 25.35
N ALA A 288 18.06 -18.94 24.64
CA ALA A 288 18.11 -20.39 24.80
C ALA A 288 19.03 -20.78 25.98
N GLU A 289 18.57 -21.65 26.87
CA GLU A 289 19.38 -22.12 28.00
C GLU A 289 20.54 -23.04 27.56
N ARG A 290 20.34 -23.81 26.47
CA ARG A 290 21.30 -24.79 25.95
C ARG A 290 21.62 -24.54 24.48
N ALA A 291 22.84 -24.89 24.09
CA ALA A 291 23.32 -24.69 22.71
C ALA A 291 22.55 -25.51 21.66
N GLU A 292 22.02 -26.67 22.06
CA GLU A 292 21.19 -27.54 21.22
C GLU A 292 19.83 -26.91 20.84
N ASP A 293 19.40 -25.89 21.59
CA ASP A 293 18.14 -25.18 21.40
C ASP A 293 18.29 -23.90 20.53
N GLU A 294 19.53 -23.53 20.14
CA GLU A 294 19.81 -22.34 19.31
C GLU A 294 19.09 -22.34 17.94
N PRO A 295 19.00 -23.47 17.20
CA PRO A 295 18.22 -23.51 15.95
C PRO A 295 16.74 -23.22 16.14
N LEU A 296 16.16 -23.64 17.27
CA LEU A 296 14.75 -23.36 17.59
C LEU A 296 14.55 -21.89 17.98
N LEU A 297 15.49 -21.27 18.69
CA LEU A 297 15.47 -19.83 18.94
C LEU A 297 15.42 -19.04 17.62
N ALA A 298 16.16 -19.49 16.60
CA ALA A 298 16.08 -18.90 15.26
C ALA A 298 14.68 -19.07 14.62
N GLU A 299 14.07 -20.25 14.70
CA GLU A 299 12.71 -20.51 14.19
C GLU A 299 11.63 -19.68 14.91
N VAL A 300 11.72 -19.58 16.24
CA VAL A 300 10.84 -18.71 17.05
C VAL A 300 10.98 -17.26 16.62
N CYS A 301 12.23 -16.79 16.42
CA CYS A 301 12.49 -15.44 15.93
C CYS A 301 11.96 -15.21 14.51
N GLU A 302 12.08 -16.17 13.59
CA GLU A 302 11.48 -16.09 12.25
C GLU A 302 9.95 -15.99 12.32
N SER A 303 9.33 -16.77 13.22
CA SER A 303 7.88 -16.73 13.45
C SER A 303 7.41 -15.43 14.11
N LEU A 304 8.18 -14.88 15.06
CA LEU A 304 7.90 -13.57 15.66
C LEU A 304 8.12 -12.44 14.66
N ASN A 305 9.13 -12.53 13.80
CA ASN A 305 9.27 -11.60 12.69
C ASN A 305 8.00 -11.63 11.83
N ALA A 306 7.45 -12.80 11.51
CA ALA A 306 6.18 -12.92 10.76
C ALA A 306 4.96 -12.32 11.50
N LEU A 307 4.85 -12.48 12.82
CA LEU A 307 3.83 -11.77 13.63
C LEU A 307 4.03 -10.26 13.54
N LEU A 308 5.27 -9.82 13.67
CA LEU A 308 5.67 -8.42 13.56
C LEU A 308 5.68 -7.97 12.10
N LEU A 309 5.17 -8.77 11.14
CA LEU A 309 4.71 -8.37 9.81
C LEU A 309 3.20 -8.13 9.76
N GLU A 310 2.44 -8.46 10.81
CA GLU A 310 1.00 -8.20 10.84
C GLU A 310 0.71 -6.69 10.83
N PRO A 311 -0.34 -6.25 10.11
CA PRO A 311 -0.67 -4.83 9.92
C PRO A 311 -0.77 -4.01 11.21
N ARG A 312 -1.11 -4.65 12.34
CA ARG A 312 -1.25 -4.01 13.65
C ARG A 312 0.07 -3.74 14.38
N PHE A 313 1.14 -4.51 14.14
CA PHE A 313 2.47 -4.30 14.74
C PHE A 313 3.44 -3.70 13.74
N ASN A 314 3.21 -4.00 12.47
CA ASN A 314 4.05 -3.57 11.39
C ASN A 314 3.34 -2.54 10.53
N HIS A 315 3.14 -1.36 11.09
CA HIS A 315 2.59 -0.30 10.27
C HIS A 315 3.51 0.05 9.07
N TYR A 316 4.78 -0.44 9.00
CA TYR A 316 5.80 0.03 8.03
C TYR A 316 6.76 -0.99 7.37
N ARG A 317 6.88 -2.26 7.79
CA ARG A 317 7.95 -3.18 7.32
C ARG A 317 7.47 -4.53 6.79
N THR A 318 6.38 -4.61 6.04
CA THR A 318 6.06 -5.83 5.29
C THR A 318 6.93 -6.02 4.06
N TYR A 319 8.24 -6.29 4.18
CA TYR A 319 9.04 -6.81 3.05
C TYR A 319 10.13 -7.76 3.56
N PRO A 320 10.09 -9.07 3.24
CA PRO A 320 9.92 -9.54 1.85
C PRO A 320 8.94 -10.73 1.68
N ASN A 321 8.45 -10.98 0.45
CA ASN A 321 8.81 -12.26 -0.17
C ASN A 321 8.71 -12.34 -1.71
N PHE A 322 9.73 -13.02 -2.26
CA PHE A 322 9.93 -13.59 -3.60
C PHE A 322 10.41 -12.70 -4.76
N GLY A 323 11.73 -12.52 -4.83
CA GLY A 323 12.46 -12.03 -6.00
C GLY A 323 13.95 -12.36 -5.99
N LYS A 324 14.29 -13.67 -6.04
CA LYS A 324 15.63 -14.27 -6.22
C LYS A 324 16.63 -14.11 -5.07
N ILE A 325 16.72 -15.17 -4.28
CA ILE A 325 18.00 -15.64 -3.73
C ILE A 325 18.94 -15.85 -4.93
N LYS A 326 20.10 -15.20 -4.92
CA LYS A 326 21.26 -15.59 -5.72
C LYS A 326 22.35 -16.02 -4.77
#